data_AF-A0A3A0D5A8-F1
#
_entry.id   AF-A0A3A0D5A8-F1
#
_cell.length_a   1.000
_cell.length_b   1.000
_cell.length_c   1.000
_cell.angle_alpha   90.00
_cell.angle_beta   90.00
_cell.angle_gamma   90.00
#
_symmetry.space_group_name_H-M   'P 1'
#
loop_
_entity.id
_entity.type
_entity.pdbx_description
1 polymer ?
#
loop_
_entity_poly.entity_id
_entity_poly.type
_entity_poly.pdbx_seq_one_letter_code
_entity_poly.pdbx_strand_id
1 'polypeptide(L)'
;MIALTVLFCATMPSGCGSGDDEPVAARKPAKTKTASRKSSNSALDKGEKSEAQRKLEMRKKLKQPNLDPPEGVKPRQSRTFSDLLEGDDPADATADQTADKPLDEAAIAAAGLRKISSKHLTLITDLPSSPAVDELPRVFDLAVPQWIDYFKLDRAKLESWNLRVALMKDKEKFKAPGLLPEGLPDFLHGFARPQMAWLYEQPTDYYRRHLLLHEGTHAIMYTALGRAGPPWYSEGLAEHLATHRWADGQLTLRYFPKSREETPGLGRIKIVRDEFAAGKHPALATVMAYDTLAHRKNEPYAWSWAAVAFLDSHPRYRDRFGKLLADVDKDASAFTVAVRGLYETDLAALQEEWQVYIASLEHDYDFERTAIDFTPGSDFSAGLKTMAVAADRGWQNTGVRLIAGKKYQLSASGRFQVASAPRPWMSEANGVSIRYYRERPLGMLLAAVRPDGDGALPLDGGTPSALLSPISIGLAAELAPAQSGTLYFKINDSAGELHDNQGSLSVSIQAKP
;
A
#
# COMPACT_ATOMS: atom_id res chain seq x y z
N MET A 1 19.14 -27.78 -33.90
CA MET A 1 20.53 -28.16 -34.25
C MET A 1 20.99 -27.27 -35.38
N ILE A 2 21.89 -26.34 -35.10
CA ILE A 2 23.04 -25.89 -35.91
C ILE A 2 23.79 -24.96 -34.95
N ALA A 3 24.99 -25.38 -34.61
CA ALA A 3 25.88 -24.75 -33.66
C ALA A 3 26.70 -23.67 -34.35
N LEU A 4 26.99 -22.57 -33.65
CA LEU A 4 28.08 -21.68 -34.00
C LEU A 4 29.07 -21.64 -32.83
N THR A 5 30.23 -22.21 -33.11
CA THR A 5 31.43 -22.27 -32.29
C THR A 5 32.26 -21.01 -32.54
N VAL A 6 32.73 -20.35 -31.49
CA VAL A 6 33.92 -19.47 -31.57
C VAL A 6 34.88 -19.88 -30.47
N LEU A 7 36.13 -20.11 -30.90
CA LEU A 7 37.23 -20.71 -30.18
C LEU A 7 38.19 -19.62 -29.64
N PHE A 8 38.69 -19.87 -28.44
CA PHE A 8 39.93 -19.44 -27.76
C PHE A 8 40.87 -18.40 -28.39
N CYS A 9 41.38 -17.51 -27.53
CA CYS A 9 42.84 -17.37 -27.36
C CYS A 9 43.18 -16.89 -25.94
N ALA A 10 44.11 -17.58 -25.27
CA ALA A 10 44.61 -17.36 -23.93
C ALA A 10 46.09 -16.96 -23.97
N THR A 11 46.56 -16.16 -23.00
CA THR A 11 47.92 -16.25 -22.41
C THR A 11 47.99 -15.48 -21.08
N MET A 12 48.43 -16.16 -20.02
CA MET A 12 48.91 -15.60 -18.73
C MET A 12 50.39 -15.12 -18.84
N PRO A 13 51.01 -14.57 -17.76
CA PRO A 13 51.60 -15.36 -16.64
C PRO A 13 51.34 -14.76 -15.24
N SER A 14 51.03 -15.55 -14.19
CA SER A 14 51.94 -16.20 -13.22
C SER A 14 52.66 -15.25 -12.23
N GLY A 15 52.47 -15.50 -10.93
CA GLY A 15 53.26 -14.92 -9.84
C GLY A 15 52.91 -15.54 -8.48
N CYS A 16 53.56 -16.66 -8.15
CA CYS A 16 53.62 -17.28 -6.83
C CYS A 16 54.64 -16.53 -5.92
N GLY A 17 54.39 -16.52 -4.61
CA GLY A 17 55.38 -16.16 -3.60
C GLY A 17 54.94 -16.65 -2.22
N SER A 18 55.78 -17.48 -1.60
CA SER A 18 55.58 -18.30 -0.40
C SER A 18 56.61 -17.94 0.69
N GLY A 19 56.23 -18.17 1.95
CA GLY A 19 57.09 -18.41 3.13
C GLY A 19 57.49 -17.16 3.94
N ASP A 20 57.70 -17.18 5.26
CA ASP A 20 57.62 -18.19 6.34
C ASP A 20 57.74 -17.44 7.70
N ASP A 21 57.25 -18.08 8.78
CA ASP A 21 57.69 -18.11 10.20
C ASP A 21 57.81 -16.86 11.14
N GLU A 22 56.86 -16.80 12.11
CA GLU A 22 56.96 -16.81 13.61
C GLU A 22 58.07 -16.06 14.44
N PRO A 23 57.96 -15.86 15.79
CA PRO A 23 56.92 -15.22 16.63
C PRO A 23 57.53 -14.35 17.81
N VAL A 24 56.77 -14.15 18.92
CA VAL A 24 57.14 -13.60 20.27
C VAL A 24 56.96 -12.05 20.41
N ALA A 25 56.30 -11.43 21.41
CA ALA A 25 56.13 -11.73 22.84
C ALA A 25 54.85 -11.13 23.45
N ALA A 26 54.37 -11.78 24.51
CA ALA A 26 53.32 -11.35 25.41
C ALA A 26 53.78 -10.27 26.42
N ARG A 27 52.87 -9.38 26.84
CA ARG A 27 52.87 -8.76 28.18
C ARG A 27 51.44 -8.31 28.58
N LYS A 28 50.89 -8.94 29.62
CA LYS A 28 49.79 -8.45 30.49
C LYS A 28 50.43 -7.89 31.79
N PRO A 29 49.65 -7.43 32.81
CA PRO A 29 48.68 -6.34 32.83
C PRO A 29 48.95 -5.36 34.01
N ALA A 30 48.31 -4.19 34.05
CA ALA A 30 48.30 -3.34 35.25
C ALA A 30 46.89 -3.22 35.85
N LYS A 31 46.83 -3.40 37.17
CA LYS A 31 45.65 -3.48 38.04
C LYS A 31 45.17 -2.11 38.51
N THR A 32 43.91 -2.12 38.96
CA THR A 32 43.31 -1.38 40.10
C THR A 32 43.05 0.13 39.95
N LYS A 33 41.78 0.54 40.14
CA LYS A 33 41.24 0.86 41.47
C LYS A 33 39.72 1.02 41.47
N THR A 34 39.11 0.32 42.41
CA THR A 34 37.76 0.47 42.95
C THR A 34 37.66 1.77 43.77
N ALA A 35 36.57 2.52 43.65
CA ALA A 35 36.13 3.44 44.68
C ALA A 35 34.59 3.56 44.67
N SER A 36 34.00 2.99 45.71
CA SER A 36 32.63 3.22 46.16
C SER A 36 32.54 4.59 46.84
N ARG A 37 31.47 5.36 46.60
CA ARG A 37 30.96 6.29 47.60
C ARG A 37 29.46 6.53 47.46
N LYS A 38 28.81 6.46 48.62
CA LYS A 38 27.39 6.58 48.92
C LYS A 38 26.84 7.99 48.71
N SER A 39 25.51 8.01 48.59
CA SER A 39 24.52 9.07 48.71
C SER A 39 24.87 10.32 49.52
N SER A 40 24.43 11.46 49.01
CA SER A 40 23.86 12.55 49.81
C SER A 40 22.84 13.34 48.97
N ASN A 41 21.60 13.40 49.46
CA ASN A 41 20.56 14.32 49.01
C ASN A 41 20.96 15.77 49.31
N SER A 42 20.73 16.69 48.36
CA SER A 42 19.92 17.89 48.61
C SER A 42 19.57 18.65 47.32
N ALA A 43 18.29 19.00 47.26
CA ALA A 43 17.58 19.95 46.40
C ALA A 43 18.39 20.97 45.59
N LEU A 44 18.03 21.08 44.29
CA LEU A 44 17.70 22.35 43.62
C LEU A 44 16.97 22.01 42.30
N ASP A 45 15.64 21.97 42.39
CA ASP A 45 14.72 21.78 41.27
C ASP A 45 14.36 23.15 40.67
N LYS A 46 14.82 23.39 39.43
CA LYS A 46 14.28 24.41 38.53
C LYS A 46 14.23 23.80 37.14
N GLY A 47 13.02 23.41 36.75
CA GLY A 47 12.75 22.59 35.58
C GLY A 47 13.19 23.19 34.25
N GLU A 48 13.98 22.42 33.51
CA GLU A 48 14.08 22.52 32.06
C GLU A 48 12.93 21.74 31.42
N LYS A 49 12.06 22.45 30.68
CA LYS A 49 11.00 21.83 29.88
C LYS A 49 11.62 21.00 28.75
N SER A 50 11.10 19.78 28.53
CA SER A 50 11.57 18.90 27.46
C SER A 50 11.26 19.48 26.07
N GLU A 51 12.04 19.07 25.07
CA GLU A 51 11.91 19.53 23.68
C GLU A 51 10.50 19.29 23.10
N ALA A 52 9.81 18.24 23.58
CA ALA A 52 8.42 17.94 23.24
C ALA A 52 7.43 19.01 23.75
N GLN A 53 7.67 19.55 24.95
CA GLN A 53 6.84 20.62 25.52
C GLN A 53 7.05 21.96 24.81
N ARG A 54 8.28 22.25 24.35
CA ARG A 54 8.57 23.45 23.54
C ARG A 54 7.88 23.40 22.17
N LYS A 55 7.84 22.23 21.52
CA LYS A 55 7.13 22.04 20.23
C LYS A 55 5.61 22.18 20.37
N LEU A 56 5.04 21.78 21.51
CA LEU A 56 3.61 21.93 21.80
C LEU A 56 3.21 23.39 22.09
N GLU A 57 4.05 24.15 22.81
CA GLU A 57 3.84 25.60 23.02
C GLU A 57 4.01 26.42 21.73
N MET A 58 4.94 26.02 20.85
CA MET A 58 5.13 26.68 19.55
C MET A 58 3.93 26.47 18.62
N ARG A 59 3.30 25.28 18.65
CA ARG A 59 2.03 25.01 17.95
C ARG A 59 0.85 25.80 18.49
N LYS A 60 0.79 26.08 19.80
CA LYS A 60 -0.26 26.92 20.39
C LYS A 60 -0.11 28.41 20.03
N LYS A 61 1.10 28.88 19.70
CA LYS A 61 1.38 30.28 19.33
C LYS A 61 1.17 30.60 17.84
N LEU A 62 0.88 29.61 17.00
CA LEU A 62 0.69 29.78 15.54
C LEU A 62 -0.79 29.80 15.09
N LYS A 63 -1.72 30.13 16.00
CA LYS A 63 -3.08 30.52 15.59
C LYS A 63 -3.04 31.94 15.02
N GLN A 64 -3.25 32.07 13.70
CA GLN A 64 -3.50 33.35 13.06
C GLN A 64 -4.78 34.01 13.64
N PRO A 65 -4.83 35.36 13.69
CA PRO A 65 -5.94 36.09 14.28
C PRO A 65 -7.20 35.99 13.40
N ASN A 66 -8.36 35.80 14.05
CA ASN A 66 -9.67 36.00 13.44
C ASN A 66 -9.75 37.44 12.91
N LEU A 67 -10.01 37.58 11.61
CA LEU A 67 -10.57 38.79 11.03
C LEU A 67 -12.05 38.52 10.80
N ASP A 68 -12.90 39.14 11.60
CA ASP A 68 -14.34 39.15 11.34
C ASP A 68 -14.62 39.88 10.01
N PRO A 69 -15.49 39.35 9.13
CA PRO A 69 -15.88 40.06 7.93
C PRO A 69 -16.83 41.23 8.25
N PRO A 70 -16.84 42.31 7.45
CA PRO A 70 -17.74 43.43 7.67
C PRO A 70 -19.20 43.01 7.49
N GLU A 71 -20.05 43.46 8.40
CA GLU A 71 -21.50 43.25 8.36
C GLU A 71 -22.12 43.82 7.07
N GLY A 72 -22.95 43.03 6.37
CA GLY A 72 -23.89 43.56 5.39
C GLY A 72 -23.95 42.90 4.00
N VAL A 73 -23.16 41.86 3.71
CA VAL A 73 -23.30 41.10 2.46
C VAL A 73 -23.80 39.70 2.78
N LYS A 74 -25.04 39.36 2.38
CA LYS A 74 -25.50 37.97 2.41
C LYS A 74 -24.58 37.14 1.51
N PRO A 75 -23.83 36.16 2.02
CA PRO A 75 -23.05 35.30 1.15
C PRO A 75 -24.02 34.46 0.32
N ARG A 76 -23.90 34.52 -1.02
CA ARG A 76 -24.45 33.46 -1.88
C ARG A 76 -23.70 32.19 -1.51
N GLN A 77 -24.40 31.20 -0.98
CA GLN A 77 -23.85 29.89 -0.66
C GLN A 77 -23.24 29.30 -1.94
N SER A 78 -21.91 29.19 -1.98
CA SER A 78 -21.21 28.34 -2.93
C SER A 78 -21.58 26.89 -2.61
N ARG A 79 -22.20 26.20 -3.57
CA ARG A 79 -22.50 24.76 -3.42
C ARG A 79 -21.19 24.00 -3.33
N THR A 80 -20.99 23.29 -2.23
CA THR A 80 -19.90 22.35 -2.05
C THR A 80 -20.24 21.03 -2.74
N PHE A 81 -19.25 20.17 -3.01
CA PHE A 81 -19.49 18.79 -3.49
C PHE A 81 -20.51 18.01 -2.62
N SER A 82 -20.62 18.37 -1.34
CA SER A 82 -21.58 17.79 -0.40
C SER A 82 -23.03 18.17 -0.73
N ASP A 83 -23.25 19.40 -1.20
CA ASP A 83 -24.59 19.95 -1.47
C ASP A 83 -25.18 19.42 -2.79
N LEU A 84 -24.35 18.78 -3.62
CA LEU A 84 -24.72 18.06 -4.84
C LEU A 84 -24.86 16.54 -4.62
N LEU A 85 -24.78 16.04 -3.38
CA LEU A 85 -24.92 14.60 -3.10
C LEU A 85 -25.99 14.29 -2.05
N GLU A 86 -26.45 15.30 -1.31
CA GLU A 86 -27.79 15.26 -0.70
C GLU A 86 -28.91 15.39 -1.76
N GLY A 87 -28.55 15.75 -3.00
CA GLY A 87 -29.37 15.62 -4.20
C GLY A 87 -28.50 15.45 -5.45
N ASP A 88 -28.69 14.31 -6.15
CA ASP A 88 -28.17 13.91 -7.47
C ASP A 88 -26.66 13.57 -7.61
N ASP A 89 -26.34 12.27 -7.70
CA ASP A 89 -25.01 11.69 -8.01
C ASP A 89 -24.30 12.43 -9.18
N PRO A 90 -22.96 12.58 -9.24
CA PRO A 90 -22.27 13.07 -10.44
C PRO A 90 -22.60 12.29 -11.73
N ALA A 91 -23.12 11.05 -11.63
CA ALA A 91 -23.75 10.33 -12.74
C ALA A 91 -25.14 10.89 -13.15
N ASP A 92 -25.89 11.44 -12.20
CA ASP A 92 -27.20 12.09 -12.36
C ASP A 92 -27.11 13.59 -12.69
N ALA A 93 -25.91 14.19 -12.69
CA ALA A 93 -25.70 15.51 -13.27
C ALA A 93 -25.98 15.41 -14.78
N THR A 94 -27.23 15.70 -15.15
CA THR A 94 -27.78 15.83 -16.50
C THR A 94 -26.70 15.95 -17.57
N ALA A 95 -26.67 14.99 -18.50
CA ALA A 95 -25.86 14.95 -19.73
C ALA A 95 -25.05 16.24 -19.95
N ASP A 96 -23.74 16.16 -19.75
CA ASP A 96 -22.87 17.32 -19.77
C ASP A 96 -22.92 18.01 -21.15
N GLN A 97 -23.73 19.06 -21.26
CA GLN A 97 -23.88 19.85 -22.48
C GLN A 97 -22.55 20.50 -22.93
N THR A 98 -21.48 20.47 -22.11
CA THR A 98 -20.16 20.99 -22.48
C THR A 98 -19.34 20.00 -23.31
N ALA A 99 -19.52 18.69 -23.11
CA ALA A 99 -18.80 17.68 -23.88
C ALA A 99 -19.41 17.45 -25.28
N ASP A 100 -20.73 17.58 -25.40
CA ASP A 100 -21.44 17.50 -26.69
C ASP A 100 -21.21 18.75 -27.56
N LYS A 101 -20.82 19.88 -26.96
CA LYS A 101 -20.48 21.09 -27.72
C LYS A 101 -19.13 20.91 -28.42
N PRO A 102 -19.00 21.31 -29.70
CA PRO A 102 -17.69 21.39 -30.36
C PRO A 102 -16.74 22.30 -29.58
N LEU A 103 -15.46 21.95 -29.54
CA LEU A 103 -14.43 22.82 -28.97
C LEU A 103 -14.28 24.09 -29.80
N ASP A 104 -14.31 25.26 -29.16
CA ASP A 104 -14.00 26.53 -29.80
C ASP A 104 -12.47 26.68 -29.95
N GLU A 105 -11.94 26.23 -31.08
CA GLU A 105 -10.50 26.26 -31.35
C GLU A 105 -9.93 27.68 -31.36
N ALA A 106 -10.72 28.67 -31.78
CA ALA A 106 -10.29 30.07 -31.79
C ALA A 106 -10.16 30.60 -30.37
N ALA A 107 -11.12 30.29 -29.49
CA ALA A 107 -11.04 30.65 -28.08
C ALA A 107 -9.89 29.94 -27.35
N ILE A 108 -9.67 28.65 -27.63
CA ILE A 108 -8.53 27.87 -27.10
C ILE A 108 -7.20 28.53 -27.49
N ALA A 109 -7.02 28.86 -28.77
CA ALA A 109 -5.81 29.52 -29.26
C ALA A 109 -5.63 30.93 -28.67
N ALA A 110 -6.72 31.71 -28.59
CA ALA A 110 -6.69 33.05 -28.01
C ALA A 110 -6.33 33.05 -26.51
N ALA A 111 -6.71 32.00 -25.78
CA ALA A 111 -6.32 31.78 -24.39
C ALA A 111 -4.87 31.23 -24.22
N GLY A 112 -4.15 31.01 -25.32
CA GLY A 112 -2.79 30.46 -25.32
C GLY A 112 -2.73 28.99 -24.91
N LEU A 113 -3.83 28.25 -25.11
CA LEU A 113 -3.92 26.82 -24.80
C LEU A 113 -3.53 25.97 -26.02
N ARG A 114 -2.97 24.80 -25.74
CA ARG A 114 -2.59 23.80 -26.74
C ARG A 114 -3.59 22.65 -26.72
N LYS A 115 -3.88 22.10 -27.91
CA LYS A 115 -4.65 20.87 -28.08
C LYS A 115 -3.72 19.75 -28.56
N ILE A 116 -3.75 18.60 -27.88
CA ILE A 116 -3.01 17.39 -28.23
C ILE A 116 -4.01 16.24 -28.23
N SER A 117 -4.17 15.55 -29.37
CA SER A 117 -5.19 14.51 -29.53
C SER A 117 -4.58 13.15 -29.86
N SER A 118 -5.22 12.10 -29.36
CA SER A 118 -5.00 10.69 -29.70
C SER A 118 -6.35 10.02 -29.97
N LYS A 119 -6.40 8.68 -30.04
CA LYS A 119 -7.65 7.97 -30.31
C LYS A 119 -8.67 8.21 -29.19
N HIS A 120 -8.25 8.06 -27.94
CA HIS A 120 -9.12 8.07 -26.77
C HIS A 120 -8.98 9.31 -25.89
N LEU A 121 -8.06 10.23 -26.20
CA LEU A 121 -7.88 11.47 -25.44
C LEU A 121 -7.81 12.71 -26.33
N THR A 122 -8.48 13.78 -25.92
CA THR A 122 -8.22 15.14 -26.40
C THR A 122 -7.75 15.99 -25.22
N LEU A 123 -6.44 16.22 -25.11
CA LEU A 123 -5.82 17.02 -24.06
C LEU A 123 -5.75 18.50 -24.45
N ILE A 124 -6.34 19.36 -23.63
CA ILE A 124 -6.18 20.81 -23.67
C ILE A 124 -5.33 21.26 -22.48
N THR A 125 -4.26 22.00 -22.73
CA THR A 125 -3.33 22.41 -21.67
C THR A 125 -2.66 23.75 -21.92
N ASP A 126 -2.31 24.48 -20.85
CA ASP A 126 -1.46 25.67 -20.89
C ASP A 126 0.03 25.35 -20.62
N LEU A 127 0.37 24.08 -20.46
CA LEU A 127 1.75 23.64 -20.28
C LEU A 127 2.55 23.72 -21.59
N PRO A 128 3.85 24.06 -21.52
CA PRO A 128 4.73 24.03 -22.68
C PRO A 128 4.92 22.61 -23.22
N SER A 129 5.36 22.50 -24.48
CA SER A 129 5.72 21.22 -25.08
C SER A 129 6.87 20.60 -24.31
N SER A 130 6.74 19.32 -23.97
CA SER A 130 7.79 18.52 -23.36
C SER A 130 7.45 17.05 -23.56
N PRO A 131 8.45 16.14 -23.61
CA PRO A 131 8.18 14.71 -23.75
C PRO A 131 7.16 14.18 -22.72
N ALA A 132 7.24 14.63 -21.47
CA ALA A 132 6.36 14.19 -20.38
C ALA A 132 4.90 14.69 -20.49
N VAL A 133 4.65 15.79 -21.21
CA VAL A 133 3.29 16.29 -21.47
C VAL A 133 2.76 15.73 -22.79
N ASP A 134 3.60 15.71 -23.82
CA ASP A 134 3.21 15.34 -25.17
C ASP A 134 2.97 13.83 -25.32
N GLU A 135 3.48 12.99 -24.40
CA GLU A 135 3.20 11.55 -24.35
C GLU A 135 1.84 11.19 -23.73
N LEU A 136 1.20 12.11 -22.97
CA LEU A 136 0.01 11.80 -22.17
C LEU A 136 -1.16 11.21 -22.98
N PRO A 137 -1.50 11.71 -24.20
CA PRO A 137 -2.52 11.08 -25.02
C PRO A 137 -2.18 9.63 -25.43
N ARG A 138 -0.91 9.34 -25.72
CA ARG A 138 -0.46 7.97 -26.02
C ARG A 138 -0.56 7.07 -24.78
N VAL A 139 -0.18 7.57 -23.60
CA VAL A 139 -0.34 6.83 -22.34
C VAL A 139 -1.82 6.48 -22.13
N PHE A 140 -2.72 7.43 -22.33
CA PHE A 140 -4.15 7.20 -22.17
C PHE A 140 -4.68 6.15 -23.15
N ASP A 141 -4.28 6.21 -24.43
CA ASP A 141 -4.62 5.18 -25.42
C ASP A 141 -4.15 3.78 -25.01
N LEU A 142 -3.02 3.66 -24.31
CA LEU A 142 -2.49 2.39 -23.78
C LEU A 142 -3.21 1.93 -22.50
N ALA A 143 -3.88 2.83 -21.79
CA ALA A 143 -4.67 2.52 -20.60
C ALA A 143 -6.02 1.90 -20.97
N VAL A 144 -6.67 2.39 -22.04
CA VAL A 144 -7.99 1.91 -22.48
C VAL A 144 -8.12 0.40 -22.64
N PRO A 145 -7.23 -0.33 -23.35
CA PRO A 145 -7.33 -1.79 -23.44
C PRO A 145 -7.20 -2.48 -22.07
N GLN A 146 -6.40 -1.94 -21.15
CA GLN A 146 -6.25 -2.50 -19.80
C GLN A 146 -7.52 -2.28 -18.95
N TRP A 147 -8.17 -1.13 -19.08
CA TRP A 147 -9.48 -0.90 -18.46
C TRP A 147 -10.56 -1.77 -19.06
N ILE A 148 -10.59 -1.97 -20.38
CA ILE A 148 -11.51 -2.90 -21.05
C ILE A 148 -11.39 -4.29 -20.45
N ASP A 149 -10.16 -4.80 -20.34
CA ASP A 149 -9.89 -6.12 -19.79
C ASP A 149 -10.29 -6.21 -18.30
N TYR A 150 -9.93 -5.21 -17.50
CA TYR A 150 -10.24 -5.18 -16.06
C TYR A 150 -11.74 -5.13 -15.78
N PHE A 151 -12.45 -4.19 -16.42
CA PHE A 151 -13.88 -3.98 -16.24
C PHE A 151 -14.75 -4.92 -17.08
N LYS A 152 -14.12 -5.83 -17.87
CA LYS A 152 -14.80 -6.79 -18.76
C LYS A 152 -15.77 -6.12 -19.72
N LEU A 153 -15.35 -4.99 -20.30
CA LEU A 153 -16.18 -4.15 -21.15
C LEU A 153 -16.22 -4.68 -22.58
N ASP A 154 -17.31 -4.38 -23.27
CA ASP A 154 -17.40 -4.59 -24.71
C ASP A 154 -16.54 -3.53 -25.45
N ARG A 155 -15.47 -3.98 -26.10
CA ARG A 155 -14.55 -3.13 -26.85
C ARG A 155 -15.25 -2.28 -27.91
N ALA A 156 -16.31 -2.79 -28.53
CA ALA A 156 -17.05 -2.06 -29.57
C ALA A 156 -17.69 -0.77 -29.02
N LYS A 157 -18.13 -0.79 -27.75
CA LYS A 157 -18.75 0.38 -27.10
C LYS A 157 -17.77 1.51 -26.82
N LEU A 158 -16.46 1.22 -26.80
CA LEU A 158 -15.41 2.18 -26.51
C LEU A 158 -14.58 2.55 -27.74
N GLU A 159 -14.90 2.03 -28.92
CA GLU A 159 -14.13 2.30 -30.13
C GLU A 159 -14.12 3.79 -30.50
N SER A 160 -15.26 4.45 -30.34
CA SER A 160 -15.44 5.89 -30.55
C SER A 160 -15.35 6.71 -29.26
N TRP A 161 -15.04 6.09 -28.12
CA TRP A 161 -14.94 6.81 -26.86
C TRP A 161 -13.68 7.68 -26.84
N ASN A 162 -13.86 8.96 -26.53
CA ASN A 162 -12.78 9.94 -26.41
C ASN A 162 -13.07 10.84 -25.20
N LEU A 163 -12.09 10.95 -24.30
CA LEU A 163 -12.18 11.79 -23.12
C LEU A 163 -11.56 13.17 -23.40
N ARG A 164 -12.26 14.25 -23.02
CA ARG A 164 -11.68 15.60 -23.05
C ARG A 164 -10.95 15.91 -21.74
N VAL A 165 -9.66 16.12 -21.90
CA VAL A 165 -8.61 16.50 -20.93
C VAL A 165 -8.41 17.99 -20.64
N ALA A 166 -8.85 18.61 -19.54
CA ALA A 166 -8.35 19.96 -19.17
C ALA A 166 -7.19 19.86 -18.15
N LEU A 167 -5.94 19.93 -18.60
CA LEU A 167 -4.75 19.92 -17.74
C LEU A 167 -4.21 21.34 -17.52
N MET A 168 -4.35 21.83 -16.29
CA MET A 168 -4.27 23.26 -15.98
C MET A 168 -3.14 23.58 -15.00
N LYS A 169 -2.18 24.42 -15.42
CA LYS A 169 -1.29 25.14 -14.51
C LYS A 169 -1.92 26.45 -14.05
N ASP A 170 -2.55 27.19 -14.98
CA ASP A 170 -3.34 28.38 -14.71
C ASP A 170 -4.80 28.14 -15.09
N LYS A 171 -5.64 27.85 -14.07
CA LYS A 171 -7.05 27.52 -14.26
C LYS A 171 -7.88 28.65 -14.86
N GLU A 172 -7.45 29.91 -14.69
CA GLU A 172 -8.22 31.06 -15.17
C GLU A 172 -8.27 31.10 -16.71
N LYS A 173 -7.23 30.60 -17.38
CA LYS A 173 -7.18 30.51 -18.85
C LYS A 173 -8.24 29.58 -19.45
N PHE A 174 -8.76 28.64 -18.67
CA PHE A 174 -9.73 27.63 -19.13
C PHE A 174 -11.18 28.11 -18.99
N LYS A 175 -11.43 29.21 -18.28
CA LYS A 175 -12.79 29.73 -18.10
C LYS A 175 -13.36 30.34 -19.38
N ALA A 176 -12.60 31.23 -20.04
CA ALA A 176 -13.07 31.93 -21.23
C ALA A 176 -13.41 31.00 -22.41
N PRO A 177 -12.65 29.91 -22.68
CA PRO A 177 -13.04 28.90 -23.67
C PRO A 177 -14.16 27.95 -23.21
N GLY A 178 -14.75 28.17 -22.03
CA GLY A 178 -15.79 27.29 -21.47
C GLY A 178 -15.29 25.94 -20.97
N LEU A 179 -13.97 25.75 -20.86
CA LEU A 179 -13.34 24.50 -20.44
C LEU A 179 -13.27 24.34 -18.92
N LEU A 180 -13.65 25.33 -18.13
CA LEU A 180 -13.80 25.24 -16.68
C LEU A 180 -15.11 25.92 -16.25
N PRO A 181 -16.26 25.20 -16.31
CA PRO A 181 -17.57 25.79 -16.00
C PRO A 181 -17.73 26.17 -14.52
N GLU A 182 -18.47 27.25 -14.25
CA GLU A 182 -18.71 27.78 -12.89
C GLU A 182 -19.48 26.81 -11.98
N GLY A 183 -20.22 25.86 -12.55
CA GLY A 183 -21.00 24.87 -11.81
C GLY A 183 -20.22 23.63 -11.37
N LEU A 184 -18.90 23.56 -11.58
CA LEU A 184 -18.09 22.47 -11.06
C LEU A 184 -17.92 22.58 -9.55
N PRO A 185 -17.96 21.45 -8.82
CA PRO A 185 -17.60 21.46 -7.41
C PRO A 185 -16.13 21.84 -7.25
N ASP A 186 -15.77 22.36 -6.08
CA ASP A 186 -14.36 22.52 -5.71
C ASP A 186 -13.70 21.13 -5.61
N PHE A 187 -12.53 20.99 -6.25
CA PHE A 187 -11.71 19.78 -6.20
C PHE A 187 -10.24 20.14 -5.93
N LEU A 188 -9.52 19.23 -5.28
CA LEU A 188 -8.15 19.48 -4.83
C LEU A 188 -7.12 19.29 -5.96
N HIS A 189 -7.29 18.25 -6.77
CA HIS A 189 -6.28 17.80 -7.73
C HIS A 189 -6.87 17.45 -9.09
N GLY A 190 -7.99 16.73 -9.12
CA GLY A 190 -8.71 16.43 -10.34
C GLY A 190 -10.20 16.21 -10.08
N PHE A 191 -10.96 16.15 -11.17
CA PHE A 191 -12.37 15.81 -11.18
C PHE A 191 -12.74 15.23 -12.54
N ALA A 192 -13.63 14.23 -12.55
CA ALA A 192 -14.09 13.58 -13.77
C ALA A 192 -15.62 13.56 -13.90
N ARG A 193 -16.04 13.59 -15.15
CA ARG A 193 -17.38 13.29 -15.66
C ARG A 193 -17.23 12.30 -16.82
N PRO A 194 -18.33 11.70 -17.34
CA PRO A 194 -18.24 10.69 -18.40
C PRO A 194 -17.37 11.09 -19.60
N GLN A 195 -17.46 12.34 -20.06
CA GLN A 195 -16.80 12.81 -21.29
C GLN A 195 -15.77 13.92 -21.09
N MET A 196 -15.56 14.38 -19.85
CA MET A 196 -14.57 15.43 -19.55
C MET A 196 -13.95 15.21 -18.17
N ALA A 197 -12.65 15.47 -18.07
CA ALA A 197 -11.95 15.55 -16.81
C ALA A 197 -11.12 16.83 -16.71
N TRP A 198 -10.88 17.27 -15.48
CA TRP A 198 -10.12 18.44 -15.11
C TRP A 198 -9.00 18.02 -14.16
N LEU A 199 -7.80 18.53 -14.42
CA LEU A 199 -6.59 18.19 -13.67
C LEU A 199 -5.84 19.48 -13.37
N TYR A 200 -5.37 19.63 -12.14
CA TYR A 200 -4.33 20.61 -11.84
C TYR A 200 -2.94 20.01 -12.08
N GLU A 201 -2.05 20.83 -12.62
CA GLU A 201 -0.66 20.48 -12.85
C GLU A 201 0.03 20.03 -11.56
N GLN A 202 0.85 18.98 -11.67
CA GLN A 202 1.48 18.32 -10.52
C GLN A 202 3.01 18.50 -10.50
N PRO A 203 3.64 18.50 -9.32
CA PRO A 203 5.09 18.70 -9.20
C PRO A 203 5.96 17.63 -9.86
N THR A 204 5.42 16.46 -10.20
CA THR A 204 6.16 15.36 -10.82
C THR A 204 5.43 14.84 -12.05
N ASP A 205 6.18 14.44 -13.07
CA ASP A 205 5.63 13.84 -14.29
C ASP A 205 4.84 12.56 -13.98
N TYR A 206 5.33 11.75 -13.03
CA TYR A 206 4.63 10.55 -12.56
C TYR A 206 3.25 10.90 -12.02
N TYR A 207 3.16 11.84 -11.07
CA TYR A 207 1.89 12.15 -10.42
C TYR A 207 0.91 12.90 -11.36
N ARG A 208 1.42 13.68 -12.33
CA ARG A 208 0.59 14.22 -13.43
C ARG A 208 -0.04 13.10 -14.24
N ARG A 209 0.76 12.11 -14.66
CA ARG A 209 0.27 10.92 -15.39
C ARG A 209 -0.69 10.10 -14.53
N HIS A 210 -0.38 9.93 -13.24
CA HIS A 210 -1.24 9.24 -12.26
C HIS A 210 -2.61 9.90 -12.19
N LEU A 211 -2.71 11.23 -12.03
CA LEU A 211 -4.01 11.91 -12.00
C LEU A 211 -4.77 11.76 -13.31
N LEU A 212 -4.10 11.86 -14.47
CA LEU A 212 -4.76 11.60 -15.75
C LEU A 212 -5.38 10.19 -15.81
N LEU A 213 -4.66 9.18 -15.34
CA LEU A 213 -5.15 7.80 -15.30
C LEU A 213 -6.22 7.59 -14.23
N HIS A 214 -6.13 8.29 -13.10
CA HIS A 214 -7.10 8.25 -12.01
C HIS A 214 -8.45 8.81 -12.47
N GLU A 215 -8.46 10.04 -13.00
CA GLU A 215 -9.68 10.63 -13.55
C GLU A 215 -10.18 9.89 -14.79
N GLY A 216 -9.27 9.33 -15.60
CA GLY A 216 -9.62 8.44 -16.70
C GLY A 216 -10.37 7.18 -16.25
N THR A 217 -9.98 6.63 -15.09
CA THR A 217 -10.66 5.48 -14.47
C THR A 217 -12.07 5.86 -14.05
N HIS A 218 -12.27 7.01 -13.42
CA HIS A 218 -13.63 7.50 -13.13
C HIS A 218 -14.46 7.70 -14.40
N ALA A 219 -13.90 8.37 -15.41
CA ALA A 219 -14.61 8.66 -16.65
C ALA A 219 -15.07 7.39 -17.39
N ILE A 220 -14.22 6.35 -17.46
CA ILE A 220 -14.60 5.08 -18.09
C ILE A 220 -15.63 4.32 -17.24
N MET A 221 -15.55 4.36 -15.90
CA MET A 221 -16.56 3.77 -15.03
C MET A 221 -17.91 4.46 -15.24
N TYR A 222 -17.98 5.80 -15.23
CA TYR A 222 -19.23 6.50 -15.48
C TYR A 222 -19.78 6.25 -16.89
N THR A 223 -18.92 6.23 -17.91
CA THR A 223 -19.35 6.02 -19.30
C THR A 223 -19.85 4.60 -19.54
N ALA A 224 -19.13 3.59 -19.05
CA ALA A 224 -19.38 2.20 -19.41
C ALA A 224 -20.23 1.44 -18.38
N LEU A 225 -20.15 1.82 -17.11
CA LEU A 225 -20.86 1.19 -15.98
C LEU A 225 -21.99 2.09 -15.43
N GLY A 226 -22.09 3.34 -15.87
CA GLY A 226 -23.09 4.31 -15.41
C GLY A 226 -22.75 4.97 -14.07
N ARG A 227 -22.09 4.26 -13.15
CA ARG A 227 -21.68 4.72 -11.82
C ARG A 227 -20.33 4.11 -11.42
N ALA A 228 -19.78 4.55 -10.29
CA ALA A 228 -18.46 4.11 -9.80
C ALA A 228 -18.50 3.41 -8.43
N GLY A 229 -19.67 3.13 -7.87
CA GLY A 229 -19.83 2.57 -6.53
C GLY A 229 -19.56 3.59 -5.40
N PRO A 230 -19.48 3.14 -4.13
CA PRO A 230 -19.27 4.02 -2.99
C PRO A 230 -17.85 4.64 -2.96
N PRO A 231 -17.63 5.75 -2.22
CA PRO A 231 -16.38 6.52 -2.29
C PRO A 231 -15.10 5.70 -2.10
N TRP A 232 -15.04 4.82 -1.09
CA TRP A 232 -13.85 3.99 -0.87
C TRP A 232 -13.50 3.08 -2.06
N TYR A 233 -14.53 2.59 -2.77
CA TYR A 233 -14.38 1.66 -3.89
C TYR A 233 -14.01 2.43 -5.15
N SER A 234 -14.75 3.52 -5.43
CA SER A 234 -14.50 4.41 -6.57
C SER A 234 -13.08 4.99 -6.52
N GLU A 235 -12.74 5.67 -5.42
CA GLU A 235 -11.43 6.30 -5.24
C GLU A 235 -10.31 5.27 -5.11
N GLY A 236 -10.57 4.16 -4.40
CA GLY A 236 -9.61 3.07 -4.25
C GLY A 236 -9.27 2.40 -5.59
N LEU A 237 -10.27 2.16 -6.45
CA LEU A 237 -10.04 1.63 -7.79
C LEU A 237 -9.33 2.62 -8.69
N ALA A 238 -9.74 3.90 -8.67
CA ALA A 238 -9.09 4.93 -9.47
C ALA A 238 -7.61 5.09 -9.08
N GLU A 239 -7.29 5.14 -7.79
CA GLU A 239 -5.91 5.14 -7.29
C GLU A 239 -5.15 3.86 -7.65
N HIS A 240 -5.76 2.68 -7.50
CA HIS A 240 -5.12 1.39 -7.76
C HIS A 240 -4.82 1.20 -9.25
N LEU A 241 -5.79 1.47 -10.12
CA LEU A 241 -5.62 1.37 -11.57
C LEU A 241 -4.73 2.48 -12.13
N ALA A 242 -4.69 3.65 -11.50
CA ALA A 242 -3.74 4.71 -11.86
C ALA A 242 -2.32 4.46 -11.37
N THR A 243 -2.13 3.63 -10.34
CA THR A 243 -0.78 3.23 -9.90
C THR A 243 -0.16 2.40 -11.02
N HIS A 244 0.92 2.91 -11.61
CA HIS A 244 1.40 2.41 -12.90
C HIS A 244 2.92 2.32 -12.96
N ARG A 245 3.39 1.53 -13.92
CA ARG A 245 4.76 1.58 -14.42
C ARG A 245 4.75 2.12 -15.84
N TRP A 246 5.53 3.16 -16.09
CA TRP A 246 5.78 3.71 -17.42
C TRP A 246 7.27 3.60 -17.73
N ALA A 247 7.63 2.68 -18.61
CA ALA A 247 9.02 2.44 -18.99
C ALA A 247 9.08 1.96 -20.44
N ASP A 248 10.06 2.45 -21.20
CA ASP A 248 10.33 2.03 -22.58
C ASP A 248 9.09 2.11 -23.50
N GLY A 249 8.22 3.11 -23.25
CA GLY A 249 6.98 3.33 -24.00
C GLY A 249 5.88 2.30 -23.74
N GLN A 250 6.02 1.48 -22.68
CA GLN A 250 5.05 0.51 -22.20
C GLN A 250 4.40 1.01 -20.92
N LEU A 251 3.07 0.89 -20.85
CA LEU A 251 2.26 1.20 -19.68
C LEU A 251 1.75 -0.09 -19.05
N THR A 252 1.97 -0.23 -17.74
CA THR A 252 1.34 -1.27 -16.91
C THR A 252 0.55 -0.58 -15.81
N LEU A 253 -0.78 -0.67 -15.89
CA LEU A 253 -1.68 -0.22 -14.82
C LEU A 253 -1.73 -1.25 -13.70
N ARG A 254 -2.40 -0.91 -12.58
CA ARG A 254 -2.59 -1.83 -11.45
C ARG A 254 -1.25 -2.34 -10.91
N TYR A 255 -0.23 -1.50 -11.01
CA TYR A 255 1.14 -1.84 -10.66
C TYR A 255 1.32 -1.71 -9.15
N PHE A 256 1.87 -2.72 -8.49
CA PHE A 256 2.28 -2.58 -7.10
C PHE A 256 3.74 -2.10 -7.04
N PRO A 257 4.04 -0.90 -6.50
CA PRO A 257 5.38 -0.30 -6.61
C PRO A 257 6.46 -1.10 -5.89
N LYS A 258 7.61 -1.34 -6.54
CA LYS A 258 8.75 -2.06 -5.94
C LYS A 258 9.66 -1.17 -5.11
N SER A 259 9.67 0.11 -5.42
CA SER A 259 10.36 1.12 -4.64
C SER A 259 9.65 2.47 -4.72
N ARG A 260 10.04 3.39 -3.84
CA ARG A 260 9.48 4.74 -3.84
C ARG A 260 9.84 5.51 -5.11
N GLU A 261 11.01 5.20 -5.68
CA GLU A 261 11.59 5.86 -6.85
C GLU A 261 10.80 5.55 -8.14
N GLU A 262 10.10 4.40 -8.19
CA GLU A 262 9.26 4.04 -9.34
C GLU A 262 7.98 4.87 -9.41
N THR A 263 7.47 5.36 -8.27
CA THR A 263 6.24 6.16 -8.20
C THR A 263 6.44 7.49 -7.45
N PRO A 264 7.25 8.43 -7.97
CA PRO A 264 7.50 9.71 -7.32
C PRO A 264 6.20 10.49 -7.06
N GLY A 265 6.04 10.98 -5.83
CA GLY A 265 4.89 11.80 -5.43
C GLY A 265 3.65 11.03 -4.98
N LEU A 266 3.53 9.72 -5.27
CA LEU A 266 2.34 8.92 -4.94
C LEU A 266 2.10 8.80 -3.42
N GLY A 267 3.12 8.35 -2.68
CA GLY A 267 3.13 8.37 -1.21
C GLY A 267 2.14 7.47 -0.47
N ARG A 268 1.25 6.70 -1.14
CA ARG A 268 0.18 5.90 -0.51
C ARG A 268 0.71 4.90 0.53
N ILE A 269 1.71 4.09 0.17
CA ILE A 269 2.40 3.17 1.09
C ILE A 269 2.98 3.92 2.30
N LYS A 270 3.62 5.07 2.06
CA LYS A 270 4.21 5.87 3.14
C LYS A 270 3.14 6.40 4.09
N ILE A 271 2.02 6.92 3.58
CA ILE A 271 0.94 7.44 4.41
C ILE A 271 0.38 6.35 5.31
N VAL A 272 0.07 5.17 4.77
CA VAL A 272 -0.42 4.04 5.56
C VAL A 272 0.58 3.64 6.65
N ARG A 273 1.86 3.52 6.31
CA ARG A 273 2.92 3.18 7.27
C ARG A 273 3.08 4.23 8.38
N ASP A 274 3.03 5.52 8.02
CA ASP A 274 3.14 6.62 8.98
C ASP A 274 1.92 6.67 9.91
N GLU A 275 0.71 6.51 9.37
CA GLU A 275 -0.53 6.45 10.16
C GLU A 275 -0.52 5.23 11.09
N PHE A 276 -0.11 4.07 10.59
CA PHE A 276 0.04 2.86 11.41
C PHE A 276 1.04 3.07 12.56
N ALA A 277 2.21 3.64 12.26
CA ALA A 277 3.22 3.98 13.27
C ALA A 277 2.72 5.02 14.29
N ALA A 278 1.78 5.88 13.90
CA ALA A 278 1.10 6.83 14.78
C ALA A 278 -0.06 6.21 15.58
N GLY A 279 -0.25 4.88 15.52
CA GLY A 279 -1.32 4.16 16.24
C GLY A 279 -2.68 4.22 15.54
N LYS A 280 -2.73 4.59 14.25
CA LYS A 280 -3.96 4.59 13.46
C LYS A 280 -3.98 3.36 12.56
N HIS A 281 -4.85 2.41 12.90
CA HIS A 281 -5.03 1.14 12.19
C HIS A 281 -6.54 0.92 11.96
N PRO A 282 -7.17 1.67 11.04
CA PRO A 282 -8.60 1.55 10.81
C PRO A 282 -8.96 0.13 10.42
N ALA A 283 -10.05 -0.39 10.98
CA ALA A 283 -10.64 -1.64 10.51
C ALA A 283 -11.04 -1.49 9.04
N LEU A 284 -11.03 -2.59 8.29
CA LEU A 284 -11.45 -2.57 6.88
C LEU A 284 -12.87 -1.99 6.72
N ALA A 285 -13.77 -2.32 7.65
CA ALA A 285 -15.13 -1.76 7.68
C ALA A 285 -15.15 -0.23 7.86
N THR A 286 -14.20 0.35 8.60
CA THR A 286 -14.07 1.80 8.76
C THR A 286 -13.66 2.47 7.46
N VAL A 287 -12.73 1.85 6.70
CA VAL A 287 -12.32 2.34 5.38
C VAL A 287 -13.50 2.25 4.40
N MET A 288 -14.22 1.12 4.41
CA MET A 288 -15.40 0.91 3.56
C MET A 288 -16.57 1.86 3.87
N ALA A 289 -16.58 2.47 5.06
CA ALA A 289 -17.58 3.43 5.49
C ALA A 289 -17.19 4.89 5.18
N TYR A 290 -16.07 5.14 4.50
CA TYR A 290 -15.71 6.50 4.10
C TYR A 290 -16.77 7.13 3.20
N ASP A 291 -17.18 8.33 3.59
CA ASP A 291 -18.00 9.20 2.78
C ASP A 291 -17.14 10.01 1.80
N THR A 292 -17.79 10.87 1.03
CA THR A 292 -17.12 11.78 0.11
C THR A 292 -16.34 12.88 0.81
N LEU A 293 -16.74 13.27 2.03
CA LEU A 293 -16.06 14.30 2.82
C LEU A 293 -14.70 13.82 3.32
N ALA A 294 -14.55 12.52 3.58
CA ALA A 294 -13.28 11.90 3.96
C ALA A 294 -12.20 12.18 2.91
N HIS A 295 -12.53 12.06 1.62
CA HIS A 295 -11.62 12.24 0.49
C HIS A 295 -11.28 13.72 0.18
N ARG A 296 -11.54 14.64 1.12
CA ARG A 296 -10.94 15.98 1.14
C ARG A 296 -9.54 16.01 1.75
N LYS A 297 -9.06 14.86 2.23
CA LYS A 297 -7.73 14.65 2.80
C LYS A 297 -7.01 13.53 2.04
N ASN A 298 -5.68 13.49 2.13
CA ASN A 298 -4.88 12.50 1.42
C ASN A 298 -4.93 11.11 2.07
N GLU A 299 -5.16 11.03 3.39
CA GLU A 299 -5.13 9.78 4.13
C GLU A 299 -6.24 8.81 3.70
N PRO A 300 -7.50 9.25 3.48
CA PRO A 300 -8.54 8.36 2.97
C PRO A 300 -8.22 7.76 1.60
N TYR A 301 -7.59 8.49 0.67
CA TYR A 301 -7.12 7.90 -0.60
C TYR A 301 -6.10 6.79 -0.35
N ALA A 302 -5.17 6.97 0.58
CA ALA A 302 -4.16 5.95 0.90
C ALA A 302 -4.77 4.69 1.51
N TRP A 303 -5.77 4.84 2.38
CA TRP A 303 -6.49 3.72 2.97
C TRP A 303 -7.41 3.00 1.97
N SER A 304 -8.16 3.75 1.15
CA SER A 304 -8.98 3.21 0.07
C SER A 304 -8.14 2.46 -0.96
N TRP A 305 -7.00 3.06 -1.38
CA TRP A 305 -6.01 2.41 -2.24
C TRP A 305 -5.49 1.10 -1.62
N ALA A 306 -5.10 1.12 -0.34
CA ALA A 306 -4.58 -0.07 0.33
C ALA A 306 -5.64 -1.18 0.44
N ALA A 307 -6.89 -0.83 0.71
CA ALA A 307 -8.01 -1.77 0.79
C ALA A 307 -8.31 -2.42 -0.58
N VAL A 308 -8.37 -1.61 -1.65
CA VAL A 308 -8.57 -2.12 -3.00
C VAL A 308 -7.37 -2.94 -3.46
N ALA A 309 -6.14 -2.46 -3.29
CA ALA A 309 -4.94 -3.21 -3.64
C ALA A 309 -4.89 -4.58 -2.95
N PHE A 310 -5.28 -4.65 -1.67
CA PHE A 310 -5.39 -5.90 -0.92
C PHE A 310 -6.47 -6.83 -1.49
N LEU A 311 -7.71 -6.36 -1.56
CA LEU A 311 -8.84 -7.19 -1.99
C LEU A 311 -8.72 -7.66 -3.44
N ASP A 312 -8.17 -6.81 -4.30
CA ASP A 312 -8.02 -7.05 -5.73
C ASP A 312 -6.78 -7.90 -6.07
N SER A 313 -5.73 -7.88 -5.25
CA SER A 313 -4.49 -8.64 -5.54
C SER A 313 -4.41 -9.97 -4.78
N HIS A 314 -5.03 -10.06 -3.61
CA HIS A 314 -4.89 -11.21 -2.71
C HIS A 314 -5.58 -12.48 -3.25
N PRO A 315 -4.91 -13.65 -3.24
CA PRO A 315 -5.41 -14.88 -3.87
C PRO A 315 -6.74 -15.39 -3.32
N ARG A 316 -7.07 -15.11 -2.06
CA ARG A 316 -8.35 -15.49 -1.44
C ARG A 316 -9.52 -14.57 -1.80
N TYR A 317 -9.24 -13.32 -2.17
CA TYR A 317 -10.26 -12.27 -2.24
C TYR A 317 -10.53 -11.77 -3.66
N ARG A 318 -9.51 -11.74 -4.53
CA ARG A 318 -9.58 -11.10 -5.86
C ARG A 318 -10.75 -11.54 -6.73
N ASP A 319 -11.06 -12.83 -6.77
CA ASP A 319 -12.14 -13.35 -7.61
C ASP A 319 -13.52 -12.92 -7.10
N ARG A 320 -13.68 -12.75 -5.78
CA ARG A 320 -14.91 -12.24 -5.17
C ARG A 320 -14.98 -10.72 -5.27
N PHE A 321 -13.87 -10.02 -5.07
CA PHE A 321 -13.78 -8.58 -5.25
C PHE A 321 -14.19 -8.16 -6.67
N GLY A 322 -13.72 -8.86 -7.69
CA GLY A 322 -14.10 -8.60 -9.09
C GLY A 322 -15.59 -8.79 -9.40
N LYS A 323 -16.38 -9.45 -8.53
CA LYS A 323 -17.84 -9.56 -8.69
C LYS A 323 -18.57 -8.26 -8.31
N LEU A 324 -17.94 -7.39 -7.51
CA LEU A 324 -18.52 -6.11 -7.09
C LEU A 324 -18.76 -5.16 -8.27
N LEU A 325 -18.08 -5.38 -9.40
CA LEU A 325 -18.31 -4.62 -10.64
C LEU A 325 -19.77 -4.69 -11.12
N ALA A 326 -20.48 -5.79 -10.84
CA ALA A 326 -21.89 -5.95 -11.20
C ALA A 326 -22.84 -5.10 -10.34
N ASP A 327 -22.33 -4.49 -9.27
CA ASP A 327 -23.12 -3.83 -8.23
C ASP A 327 -22.80 -2.33 -8.11
N VAL A 328 -21.91 -1.79 -8.96
CA VAL A 328 -21.46 -0.37 -8.88
C VAL A 328 -22.56 0.65 -9.15
N ASP A 329 -23.66 0.22 -9.77
CA ASP A 329 -24.85 1.02 -10.04
C ASP A 329 -25.81 1.10 -8.84
N LYS A 330 -25.65 0.22 -7.85
CA LYS A 330 -26.44 0.20 -6.62
C LYS A 330 -26.09 1.39 -5.72
N ASP A 331 -27.03 1.79 -4.87
CA ASP A 331 -26.73 2.76 -3.81
C ASP A 331 -25.71 2.19 -2.80
N ALA A 332 -25.08 3.08 -2.03
CA ALA A 332 -24.02 2.72 -1.11
C ALA A 332 -24.45 1.71 -0.03
N SER A 333 -25.72 1.72 0.39
CA SER A 333 -26.24 0.76 1.38
C SER A 333 -26.34 -0.63 0.78
N ALA A 334 -26.95 -0.74 -0.41
CA ALA A 334 -27.08 -1.99 -1.14
C ALA A 334 -25.70 -2.56 -1.55
N PHE A 335 -24.77 -1.70 -1.97
CA PHE A 335 -23.38 -2.10 -2.23
C PHE A 335 -22.70 -2.67 -0.97
N THR A 336 -22.89 -2.01 0.18
CA THR A 336 -22.34 -2.49 1.47
C THR A 336 -22.91 -3.85 1.84
N VAL A 337 -24.20 -4.09 1.62
CA VAL A 337 -24.82 -5.41 1.83
C VAL A 337 -24.19 -6.47 0.92
N ALA A 338 -23.94 -6.13 -0.35
CA ALA A 338 -23.28 -7.04 -1.29
C ALA A 338 -21.86 -7.40 -0.85
N VAL A 339 -21.06 -6.41 -0.44
CA VAL A 339 -19.70 -6.63 0.10
C VAL A 339 -19.76 -7.56 1.31
N ARG A 340 -20.66 -7.31 2.27
CA ARG A 340 -20.81 -8.16 3.45
C ARG A 340 -21.17 -9.59 3.10
N GLY A 341 -22.11 -9.79 2.17
CA GLY A 341 -22.52 -11.12 1.70
C GLY A 341 -21.38 -11.89 1.02
N LEU A 342 -20.50 -11.21 0.27
CA LEU A 342 -19.37 -11.86 -0.40
C LEU A 342 -18.32 -12.44 0.55
N TYR A 343 -18.16 -11.84 1.73
CA TYR A 343 -17.13 -12.20 2.71
C TYR A 343 -17.70 -12.75 4.02
N GLU A 344 -19.02 -13.02 4.10
CA GLU A 344 -19.68 -13.42 5.35
C GLU A 344 -19.02 -14.65 5.99
N THR A 345 -18.68 -15.66 5.18
CA THR A 345 -18.12 -16.93 5.64
C THR A 345 -16.71 -16.83 6.21
N ASP A 346 -15.95 -15.80 5.83
CA ASP A 346 -14.55 -15.64 6.22
C ASP A 346 -14.22 -14.21 6.70
N LEU A 347 -15.24 -13.48 7.16
CA LEU A 347 -15.10 -12.07 7.55
C LEU A 347 -14.06 -11.86 8.65
N ALA A 348 -14.03 -12.73 9.66
CA ALA A 348 -13.03 -12.66 10.73
C ALA A 348 -11.61 -12.88 10.21
N ALA A 349 -11.43 -13.81 9.26
CA ALA A 349 -10.13 -14.05 8.62
C ALA A 349 -9.70 -12.86 7.75
N LEU A 350 -10.63 -12.29 6.98
CA LEU A 350 -10.40 -11.09 6.17
C LEU A 350 -9.95 -9.90 7.03
N GLN A 351 -10.63 -9.67 8.16
CA GLN A 351 -10.29 -8.57 9.06
C GLN A 351 -8.94 -8.76 9.75
N GLU A 352 -8.64 -9.99 10.19
CA GLU A 352 -7.34 -10.30 10.77
C GLU A 352 -6.21 -10.17 9.74
N GLU A 353 -6.41 -10.67 8.53
CA GLU A 353 -5.43 -10.56 7.46
C GLU A 353 -5.24 -9.11 7.01
N TRP A 354 -6.30 -8.28 7.02
CA TRP A 354 -6.19 -6.84 6.83
C TRP A 354 -5.25 -6.19 7.85
N GLN A 355 -5.37 -6.55 9.14
CA GLN A 355 -4.46 -6.02 10.17
C GLN A 355 -3.01 -6.45 9.91
N VAL A 356 -2.78 -7.71 9.55
CA VAL A 356 -1.44 -8.20 9.22
C VAL A 356 -0.89 -7.51 7.97
N TYR A 357 -1.72 -7.32 6.95
CA TYR A 357 -1.39 -6.63 5.71
C TYR A 357 -0.96 -5.19 5.97
N ILE A 358 -1.79 -4.35 6.61
CA ILE A 358 -1.44 -2.94 6.85
C ILE A 358 -0.23 -2.80 7.77
N ALA A 359 -0.07 -3.72 8.72
CA ALA A 359 1.09 -3.75 9.58
C ALA A 359 2.36 -4.17 8.85
N SER A 360 2.27 -4.86 7.71
CA SER A 360 3.41 -5.36 6.91
C SER A 360 3.55 -4.70 5.54
N LEU A 361 2.73 -3.70 5.25
CA LEU A 361 2.69 -2.99 3.99
C LEU A 361 4.01 -2.24 3.74
N GLU A 362 4.72 -2.67 2.72
CA GLU A 362 5.99 -2.11 2.25
C GLU A 362 5.99 -2.13 0.71
N HIS A 363 6.99 -1.51 0.08
CA HIS A 363 7.12 -1.64 -1.38
C HIS A 363 7.45 -3.09 -1.74
N ASP A 364 7.09 -3.50 -2.96
CA ASP A 364 7.26 -4.87 -3.51
C ASP A 364 6.52 -5.98 -2.72
N TYR A 365 5.50 -5.61 -1.94
CA TYR A 365 4.70 -6.55 -1.14
C TYR A 365 4.19 -7.74 -1.97
N ASP A 366 4.53 -8.96 -1.55
CA ASP A 366 4.14 -10.18 -2.26
C ASP A 366 2.86 -10.80 -1.69
N PHE A 367 1.71 -10.51 -2.31
CA PHE A 367 0.39 -10.98 -1.88
C PHE A 367 0.23 -12.50 -1.88
N GLU A 368 0.95 -13.23 -2.74
CA GLU A 368 0.85 -14.69 -2.81
C GLU A 368 1.65 -15.33 -1.69
N ARG A 369 2.86 -14.81 -1.43
CA ARG A 369 3.75 -15.33 -0.38
C ARG A 369 3.28 -14.97 1.02
N THR A 370 2.53 -13.89 1.20
CA THR A 370 2.04 -13.45 2.51
C THR A 370 0.64 -13.94 2.86
N ALA A 371 -0.08 -14.57 1.93
CA ALA A 371 -1.41 -15.11 2.19
C ALA A 371 -1.40 -16.12 3.35
N ILE A 372 -2.29 -15.93 4.31
CA ILE A 372 -2.31 -16.65 5.59
C ILE A 372 -3.41 -17.69 5.57
N ASP A 373 -3.08 -18.97 5.73
CA ASP A 373 -4.07 -20.03 5.94
C ASP A 373 -4.61 -19.98 7.37
N PHE A 374 -5.88 -19.61 7.56
CA PHE A 374 -6.52 -19.52 8.88
C PHE A 374 -7.21 -20.80 9.35
N THR A 375 -7.03 -21.92 8.65
CA THR A 375 -7.63 -23.21 9.02
C THR A 375 -7.26 -23.58 10.47
N PRO A 376 -8.21 -23.95 11.34
CA PRO A 376 -7.89 -24.34 12.71
C PRO A 376 -6.96 -25.56 12.76
N GLY A 377 -5.97 -25.51 13.65
CA GLY A 377 -5.11 -26.65 13.94
C GLY A 377 -5.85 -27.76 14.71
N SER A 378 -5.27 -28.96 14.68
CA SER A 378 -5.75 -30.10 15.49
C SER A 378 -5.02 -30.16 16.83
N ASP A 379 -5.73 -30.59 17.87
CA ASP A 379 -5.20 -30.71 19.23
C ASP A 379 -3.92 -31.54 19.26
N PHE A 380 -2.87 -30.94 19.80
CA PHE A 380 -1.59 -31.59 19.97
C PHE A 380 -1.22 -31.66 21.45
N SER A 381 -1.42 -32.83 22.04
CA SER A 381 -1.33 -33.01 23.49
C SER A 381 -0.15 -33.88 23.93
N ALA A 382 0.45 -34.64 23.00
CA ALA A 382 1.56 -35.55 23.22
C ALA A 382 2.33 -35.78 21.91
N GLY A 383 3.59 -36.20 22.03
CA GLY A 383 4.43 -36.61 20.89
C GLY A 383 5.23 -35.48 20.24
N LEU A 384 5.81 -35.81 19.09
CA LEU A 384 6.67 -34.95 18.27
C LEU A 384 6.01 -34.74 16.91
N LYS A 385 5.96 -33.49 16.43
CA LYS A 385 5.59 -33.17 15.05
C LYS A 385 6.69 -32.31 14.44
N THR A 386 7.13 -32.65 13.24
CA THR A 386 8.13 -31.91 12.49
C THR A 386 7.54 -31.36 11.21
N MET A 387 8.00 -30.18 10.79
CA MET A 387 7.56 -29.55 9.54
C MET A 387 8.60 -28.62 8.95
N ALA A 388 8.50 -28.42 7.64
CA ALA A 388 9.27 -27.41 6.94
C ALA A 388 8.61 -26.03 7.08
N VAL A 389 9.40 -25.01 7.40
CA VAL A 389 9.01 -23.60 7.37
C VAL A 389 9.80 -22.95 6.23
N ALA A 390 9.09 -22.61 5.15
CA ALA A 390 9.69 -22.01 3.96
C ALA A 390 10.18 -20.58 4.25
N ALA A 391 11.34 -20.22 3.72
CA ALA A 391 11.93 -18.89 3.92
C ALA A 391 11.27 -17.80 3.05
N ASP A 392 10.60 -18.22 1.97
CA ASP A 392 10.02 -17.38 0.94
C ASP A 392 8.50 -17.19 1.12
N ARG A 393 8.02 -17.32 2.36
CA ARG A 393 6.62 -17.17 2.75
C ARG A 393 6.46 -16.39 4.05
N GLY A 394 5.30 -15.76 4.19
CA GLY A 394 4.84 -15.08 5.40
C GLY A 394 4.47 -16.06 6.51
N TRP A 395 3.36 -15.78 7.21
CA TRP A 395 2.87 -16.63 8.29
C TRP A 395 2.38 -17.98 7.75
N GLN A 396 2.96 -19.06 8.28
CA GLN A 396 2.69 -20.44 7.87
C GLN A 396 1.97 -21.19 8.99
N ASN A 397 0.77 -21.67 8.67
CA ASN A 397 -0.05 -22.46 9.57
C ASN A 397 0.57 -23.84 9.81
N THR A 398 0.69 -24.25 11.06
CA THR A 398 1.29 -25.53 11.41
C THR A 398 0.29 -26.71 11.39
N GLY A 399 -1.01 -26.42 11.33
CA GLY A 399 -2.09 -27.35 11.60
C GLY A 399 -2.05 -27.91 13.03
N VAL A 400 -1.27 -27.30 13.94
CA VAL A 400 -1.15 -27.70 15.34
C VAL A 400 -1.88 -26.70 16.21
N ARG A 401 -2.83 -27.19 17.00
CA ARG A 401 -3.45 -26.45 18.08
C ARG A 401 -2.75 -26.77 19.40
N LEU A 402 -2.20 -25.74 20.03
CA LEU A 402 -1.59 -25.81 21.35
C LEU A 402 -2.66 -25.58 22.41
N ILE A 403 -2.64 -26.40 23.45
CA ILE A 403 -3.56 -26.33 24.60
C ILE A 403 -3.01 -25.37 25.65
N ALA A 404 -3.87 -24.49 26.16
CA ALA A 404 -3.55 -23.53 27.22
C ALA A 404 -2.88 -24.21 28.44
N GLY A 405 -1.84 -23.57 28.97
CA GLY A 405 -1.11 -24.04 30.16
C GLY A 405 -0.19 -25.25 29.94
N LYS A 406 -0.32 -25.98 28.82
CA LYS A 406 0.63 -27.05 28.46
C LYS A 406 1.95 -26.48 27.96
N LYS A 407 3.03 -27.20 28.19
CA LYS A 407 4.38 -26.83 27.76
C LYS A 407 4.76 -27.54 26.47
N TYR A 408 5.37 -26.81 25.55
CA TYR A 408 5.87 -27.31 24.28
C TYR A 408 7.31 -26.88 24.09
N GLN A 409 8.15 -27.81 23.63
CA GLN A 409 9.49 -27.48 23.15
C GLN A 409 9.45 -27.32 21.64
N LEU A 410 9.89 -26.16 21.19
CA LEU A 410 10.14 -25.86 19.80
C LEU A 410 11.65 -25.96 19.56
N SER A 411 12.04 -26.56 18.44
CA SER A 411 13.44 -26.63 18.01
C SER A 411 13.52 -26.56 16.48
N ALA A 412 14.55 -25.92 15.96
CA ALA A 412 14.71 -25.68 14.54
C ALA A 412 16.11 -26.03 14.07
N SER A 413 16.20 -26.55 12.85
CA SER A 413 17.45 -26.95 12.22
C SER A 413 17.39 -26.72 10.70
N GLY A 414 18.55 -26.60 10.08
CA GLY A 414 18.67 -26.36 8.64
C GLY A 414 19.20 -24.96 8.31
N ARG A 415 19.49 -24.76 7.03
CA ARG A 415 20.03 -23.51 6.47
C ARG A 415 19.20 -23.11 5.25
N PHE A 416 19.05 -21.80 5.07
CA PHE A 416 18.26 -21.20 4.00
C PHE A 416 18.84 -19.84 3.62
N GLN A 417 18.37 -19.26 2.53
CA GLN A 417 18.78 -17.94 2.02
C GLN A 417 17.75 -16.88 2.39
N VAL A 418 18.21 -15.69 2.81
CA VAL A 418 17.37 -14.53 3.19
C VAL A 418 17.66 -13.24 2.41
N ALA A 419 18.54 -13.34 1.42
CA ALA A 419 18.85 -12.29 0.44
C ALA A 419 19.75 -12.90 -0.64
N SER A 420 19.61 -12.41 -1.87
CA SER A 420 20.40 -12.84 -3.02
C SER A 420 21.60 -11.91 -3.35
N ALA A 421 21.51 -10.63 -2.97
CA ALA A 421 22.47 -9.59 -3.33
C ALA A 421 23.17 -8.97 -2.11
N PRO A 422 24.44 -8.51 -2.25
CA PRO A 422 25.33 -8.65 -3.42
C PRO A 422 25.87 -10.09 -3.62
N ARG A 423 25.62 -10.97 -2.66
CA ARG A 423 25.83 -12.42 -2.72
C ARG A 423 24.82 -13.09 -1.79
N PRO A 424 24.50 -14.38 -1.95
CA PRO A 424 23.57 -15.10 -1.07
C PRO A 424 23.90 -14.93 0.41
N TRP A 425 22.91 -14.49 1.20
CA TRP A 425 23.00 -14.45 2.66
C TRP A 425 22.38 -15.73 3.23
N MET A 426 23.24 -16.65 3.65
CA MET A 426 22.81 -17.87 4.31
C MET A 426 22.48 -17.60 5.78
N SER A 427 21.33 -18.09 6.22
CA SER A 427 20.82 -17.98 7.58
C SER A 427 20.52 -19.35 8.17
N GLU A 428 20.39 -19.35 9.50
CA GLU A 428 19.85 -20.43 10.33
C GLU A 428 18.72 -19.86 11.19
N ALA A 429 18.14 -20.65 12.09
CA ALA A 429 16.97 -20.26 12.85
C ALA A 429 17.18 -19.04 13.77
N ASN A 430 18.42 -18.74 14.20
CA ASN A 430 18.73 -17.51 14.97
C ASN A 430 18.75 -16.24 14.11
N GLY A 431 18.71 -16.36 12.79
CA GLY A 431 18.89 -15.24 11.87
C GLY A 431 20.34 -14.78 11.74
N VAL A 432 20.56 -13.77 10.90
CA VAL A 432 21.81 -13.05 10.71
C VAL A 432 21.69 -11.63 11.24
N SER A 433 22.74 -11.12 11.89
CA SER A 433 22.76 -9.78 12.48
C SER A 433 23.29 -8.68 11.54
N ILE A 434 23.51 -9.00 10.25
CA ILE A 434 23.90 -8.02 9.22
C ILE A 434 22.78 -6.99 9.00
N ARG A 435 21.53 -7.43 9.14
CA ARG A 435 20.33 -6.60 9.04
C ARG A 435 19.31 -7.04 10.06
N TYR A 436 18.55 -6.10 10.60
CA TYR A 436 17.42 -6.35 11.48
C TYR A 436 16.13 -5.96 10.77
N TYR A 437 15.11 -6.81 10.88
CA TYR A 437 13.75 -6.49 10.48
C TYR A 437 12.87 -6.48 11.73
N ARG A 438 12.23 -5.33 12.02
CA ARG A 438 11.43 -5.11 13.24
C ARG A 438 12.15 -5.53 14.52
N GLU A 439 13.34 -4.98 14.69
CA GLU A 439 14.19 -5.16 15.89
C GLU A 439 14.64 -6.62 16.13
N ARG A 440 14.44 -7.51 15.15
CA ARG A 440 14.89 -8.90 15.19
C ARG A 440 15.88 -9.17 14.06
N PRO A 441 16.87 -10.06 14.27
CA PRO A 441 17.77 -10.49 13.20
C PRO A 441 16.99 -10.96 11.96
N LEU A 442 17.46 -10.57 10.78
CA LEU A 442 16.92 -11.06 9.52
C LEU A 442 17.03 -12.58 9.47
N GLY A 443 15.99 -13.27 9.03
CA GLY A 443 15.96 -14.73 8.99
C GLY A 443 15.64 -15.43 10.31
N MET A 444 15.46 -14.71 11.42
CA MET A 444 15.13 -15.38 12.69
C MET A 444 13.80 -16.14 12.59
N LEU A 445 13.74 -17.36 13.12
CA LEU A 445 12.47 -18.09 13.27
C LEU A 445 11.61 -17.42 14.35
N LEU A 446 10.38 -17.09 13.97
CA LEU A 446 9.34 -16.51 14.81
C LEU A 446 8.16 -17.46 14.92
N ALA A 447 7.44 -17.37 16.03
CA ALA A 447 6.16 -18.06 16.22
C ALA A 447 5.07 -17.12 16.72
N ALA A 448 3.83 -17.49 16.48
CA ALA A 448 2.65 -16.88 17.10
C ALA A 448 1.60 -17.97 17.37
N VAL A 449 0.82 -17.80 18.44
CA VAL A 449 -0.33 -18.67 18.74
C VAL A 449 -1.57 -17.85 18.54
N ARG A 450 -2.33 -18.16 17.49
CA ARG A 450 -3.61 -17.53 17.18
C ARG A 450 -4.71 -18.20 18.01
N PRO A 451 -5.36 -17.50 18.96
CA PRO A 451 -6.39 -18.08 19.82
C PRO A 451 -7.58 -18.66 19.03
N ASP A 452 -8.29 -19.63 19.63
CA ASP A 452 -9.55 -20.15 19.07
C ASP A 452 -10.74 -19.20 19.34
N GLY A 453 -11.84 -19.43 18.61
CA GLY A 453 -13.17 -18.89 18.95
C GLY A 453 -13.25 -17.35 19.00
N ASP A 454 -14.10 -16.82 19.89
CA ASP A 454 -14.38 -15.39 20.13
C ASP A 454 -13.16 -14.53 20.57
N GLY A 455 -11.95 -15.12 20.58
CA GLY A 455 -10.67 -14.40 20.58
C GLY A 455 -10.17 -14.06 19.16
N ALA A 456 -10.85 -14.53 18.12
CA ALA A 456 -10.78 -14.03 16.75
C ALA A 456 -11.35 -12.60 16.73
N LEU A 457 -10.64 -11.72 16.04
CA LEU A 457 -10.76 -10.28 16.21
C LEU A 457 -12.22 -9.81 16.10
N PRO A 458 -12.72 -9.01 17.06
CA PRO A 458 -14.05 -8.44 16.94
C PRO A 458 -14.14 -7.60 15.67
N LEU A 459 -15.36 -7.51 15.12
CA LEU A 459 -15.63 -6.86 13.84
C LEU A 459 -15.23 -5.37 13.79
N ASP A 460 -15.02 -4.76 14.96
CA ASP A 460 -14.59 -3.37 15.13
C ASP A 460 -13.07 -3.18 15.02
N GLY A 461 -12.29 -4.26 14.88
CA GLY A 461 -10.84 -4.21 14.78
C GLY A 461 -10.13 -3.80 16.09
N GLY A 462 -10.83 -3.82 17.23
CA GLY A 462 -10.31 -3.34 18.51
C GLY A 462 -9.24 -4.25 19.14
N THR A 463 -9.23 -5.54 18.81
CA THR A 463 -8.17 -6.46 19.26
C THR A 463 -7.12 -6.62 18.14
N PRO A 464 -5.82 -6.46 18.45
CA PRO A 464 -4.74 -6.75 17.50
C PRO A 464 -4.58 -8.26 17.27
N SER A 465 -4.32 -8.67 16.02
CA SER A 465 -3.94 -10.07 15.73
C SER A 465 -2.71 -10.51 16.55
N ALA A 466 -2.75 -11.73 17.08
CA ALA A 466 -1.60 -12.35 17.72
C ALA A 466 -0.37 -12.45 16.78
N LEU A 467 -0.61 -12.48 15.47
CA LEU A 467 0.43 -12.49 14.43
C LEU A 467 1.22 -11.17 14.35
N LEU A 468 0.76 -10.09 15.00
CA LEU A 468 1.48 -8.82 15.09
C LEU A 468 2.48 -8.78 16.25
N SER A 469 2.37 -9.71 17.20
CA SER A 469 3.23 -9.79 18.40
C SER A 469 3.98 -11.13 18.45
N PRO A 470 4.90 -11.40 17.50
CA PRO A 470 5.59 -12.67 17.41
C PRO A 470 6.56 -12.92 18.57
N ILE A 471 6.67 -14.19 18.94
CA ILE A 471 7.65 -14.73 19.88
C ILE A 471 8.91 -15.11 19.10
N SER A 472 10.07 -14.64 19.54
CA SER A 472 11.36 -15.04 18.98
C SER A 472 11.69 -16.47 19.41
N ILE A 473 11.88 -17.38 18.45
CA ILE A 473 12.17 -18.80 18.73
C ILE A 473 13.66 -19.09 18.57
N GLY A 474 14.28 -18.63 17.48
CA GLY A 474 15.68 -18.99 17.22
C GLY A 474 15.86 -20.49 17.00
N LEU A 475 16.98 -21.04 17.48
CA LEU A 475 17.26 -22.48 17.44
C LEU A 475 16.29 -23.32 18.28
N ALA A 476 15.84 -22.82 19.43
CA ALA A 476 14.95 -23.54 20.33
C ALA A 476 14.30 -22.60 21.34
N ALA A 477 13.05 -22.88 21.69
CA ALA A 477 12.33 -22.20 22.77
C ALA A 477 11.32 -23.13 23.45
N GLU A 478 11.01 -22.84 24.71
CA GLU A 478 9.85 -23.42 25.39
C GLU A 478 8.68 -22.45 25.29
N LEU A 479 7.49 -22.97 24.98
CA LEU A 479 6.26 -22.22 24.84
C LEU A 479 5.18 -22.82 25.72
N ALA A 480 4.50 -21.99 26.50
CA ALA A 480 3.30 -22.35 27.24
C ALA A 480 2.22 -21.30 26.94
N PRO A 481 1.27 -21.58 26.03
CA PRO A 481 0.30 -20.56 25.62
C PRO A 481 -0.71 -20.30 26.75
N ALA A 482 -1.07 -19.03 26.95
CA ALA A 482 -2.08 -18.65 27.95
C ALA A 482 -3.51 -19.00 27.50
N GLN A 483 -3.76 -19.01 26.19
CA GLN A 483 -5.01 -19.42 25.56
C GLN A 483 -4.72 -20.51 24.54
N SER A 484 -5.66 -21.44 24.37
CA SER A 484 -5.51 -22.46 23.34
C SER A 484 -5.65 -21.83 21.96
N GLY A 485 -4.89 -22.33 21.00
CA GLY A 485 -4.86 -21.71 19.68
C GLY A 485 -3.95 -22.42 18.68
N THR A 486 -4.08 -22.03 17.43
CA THR A 486 -3.29 -22.58 16.32
C THR A 486 -1.91 -21.92 16.29
N LEU A 487 -0.85 -22.74 16.24
CA LEU A 487 0.52 -22.28 16.12
C LEU A 487 0.84 -21.91 14.67
N TYR A 488 1.55 -20.80 14.50
CA TYR A 488 2.07 -20.32 13.22
C TYR A 488 3.57 -20.09 13.34
N PHE A 489 4.29 -20.30 12.24
CA PHE A 489 5.71 -19.92 12.11
C PHE A 489 5.91 -18.91 10.98
N LYS A 490 6.95 -18.10 11.11
CA LYS A 490 7.44 -17.21 10.05
C LYS A 490 8.96 -17.07 10.16
N ILE A 491 9.63 -16.95 9.03
CA ILE A 491 11.01 -16.46 8.95
C ILE A 491 11.00 -14.93 8.92
N ASN A 492 11.76 -14.29 9.81
CA ASN A 492 11.73 -12.84 9.98
C ASN A 492 12.33 -12.11 8.78
N ASP A 493 11.47 -11.59 7.93
CA ASP A 493 11.83 -10.77 6.77
C ASP A 493 10.71 -9.79 6.39
N SER A 494 11.07 -8.80 5.57
CA SER A 494 10.14 -7.89 4.91
C SER A 494 9.20 -8.65 4.00
N ALA A 495 7.93 -8.26 4.00
CA ALA A 495 6.94 -8.78 3.05
C ALA A 495 7.26 -8.41 1.60
N GLY A 496 8.09 -7.38 1.37
CA GLY A 496 8.54 -6.97 0.05
C GLY A 496 9.76 -7.73 -0.47
N GLU A 497 10.46 -8.48 0.38
CA GLU A 497 11.74 -9.11 0.02
C GLU A 497 11.66 -10.64 0.04
N LEU A 498 10.49 -11.23 0.27
CA LEU A 498 10.32 -12.70 0.31
C LEU A 498 10.68 -13.41 -1.00
N HIS A 499 10.68 -12.68 -2.12
CA HIS A 499 10.91 -13.26 -3.45
C HIS A 499 12.36 -13.69 -3.69
N ASP A 500 13.33 -13.19 -2.92
CA ASP A 500 14.74 -13.56 -3.06
C ASP A 500 15.25 -14.50 -1.93
N ASN A 501 14.32 -14.95 -1.09
CA ASN A 501 14.53 -16.01 -0.10
C ASN A 501 14.42 -17.39 -0.75
N GLN A 502 15.20 -18.35 -0.27
CA GLN A 502 15.21 -19.72 -0.81
C GLN A 502 15.44 -20.76 0.28
N GLY A 503 14.80 -21.92 0.15
CA GLY A 503 14.94 -23.03 1.09
C GLY A 503 14.00 -22.94 2.30
N SER A 504 14.27 -23.73 3.33
CA SER A 504 13.39 -23.89 4.48
C SER A 504 14.14 -24.32 5.74
N LEU A 505 13.56 -24.05 6.91
CA LEU A 505 13.93 -24.69 8.17
C LEU A 505 13.10 -25.94 8.43
N SER A 506 13.69 -26.95 9.08
CA SER A 506 12.95 -28.04 9.71
C SER A 506 12.69 -27.69 11.17
N VAL A 507 11.42 -27.53 11.54
CA VAL A 507 10.97 -27.15 12.89
C VAL A 507 10.22 -28.30 13.54
N SER A 508 10.60 -28.63 14.76
CA SER A 508 10.05 -29.70 15.59
C SER A 508 9.29 -29.12 16.78
N ILE A 509 8.06 -29.59 16.97
CA ILE A 509 7.13 -29.25 18.06
C ILE A 509 6.96 -30.50 18.92
N GLN A 510 7.41 -30.43 20.18
CA GLN A 510 7.33 -31.54 21.13
C GLN A 510 6.46 -31.13 22.31
N ALA A 511 5.36 -31.84 22.54
CA ALA A 511 4.59 -31.67 23.78
C ALA A 511 5.41 -32.23 24.96
N LYS A 512 5.54 -31.45 26.03
CA LYS A 512 6.19 -31.88 27.27
C LYS A 512 5.19 -32.61 28.16
N PRO A 513 5.66 -33.58 28.96
CA PRO A 513 4.84 -34.30 29.94
C PRO A 513 4.13 -33.38 30.93
#